data_AF-A0A1W1Z0Z3-F1
#
_entry.id   AF-A0A1W1Z0Z3-F1
#
_cell.length_a   1.000
_cell.length_b   1.000
_cell.length_c   1.000
_cell.angle_alpha   90.00
_cell.angle_beta   90.00
_cell.angle_gamma   90.00
#
_symmetry.space_group_name_H-M   'P 1'
#
loop_
_entity.id
_entity.type
_entity.pdbx_description
1 polymer ?
#
loop_
_entity_poly.entity_id
_entity_poly.type
_entity_poly.pdbx_seq_one_letter_code
_entity_poly.pdbx_strand_id
1 'polypeptide(L)'
;MLRPALRELRRDEADALMRGDEAALGGLREDLLRVFRSGPRAVVVTGLDPDLLGEARFAQTLLQMGSWLGTPAIQSPAGETVARVERRAGDAQARGTHSDSELKAHTDLHDILALAAI
;
A
#
# COMPACT_ATOMS: atom_id res chain seq x y z
N MET A 1 -3.01 22.74 -3.45
CA MET A 1 -2.95 21.32 -3.03
C MET A 1 -2.53 20.50 -4.24
N LEU A 2 -1.46 19.71 -4.15
CA LEU A 2 -1.11 18.75 -5.20
C LEU A 2 -2.12 17.60 -5.13
N ARG A 3 -2.73 17.26 -6.27
CA ARG A 3 -3.62 16.09 -6.36
C ARG A 3 -2.75 14.83 -6.47
N PRO A 4 -3.17 13.70 -5.87
CA PRO A 4 -2.45 12.44 -6.06
C PRO A 4 -2.46 12.06 -7.54
N ALA A 5 -1.38 11.42 -8.00
CA ALA A 5 -1.37 10.76 -9.29
C ALA A 5 -2.36 9.59 -9.27
N LEU A 6 -3.11 9.39 -10.35
CA LEU A 6 -3.94 8.20 -10.54
C LEU A 6 -3.22 7.26 -11.50
N ARG A 7 -3.07 5.99 -11.11
CA ARG A 7 -2.43 4.97 -11.94
C ARG A 7 -3.29 3.70 -11.95
N GLU A 8 -4.12 3.59 -12.96
CA GLU A 8 -4.81 2.34 -13.25
C GLU A 8 -3.83 1.32 -13.80
N LEU A 9 -3.83 0.11 -13.26
CA LEU A 9 -2.98 -0.97 -13.73
C LEU A 9 -3.40 -1.43 -15.11
N ARG A 10 -2.41 -1.65 -15.97
CA ARG A 10 -2.65 -2.32 -17.24
C ARG A 10 -2.95 -3.80 -16.96
N ARG A 11 -3.70 -4.44 -17.85
CA ARG A 11 -4.11 -5.84 -17.66
C ARG A 11 -2.93 -6.79 -17.51
N ASP A 12 -1.86 -6.58 -18.28
CA ASP A 12 -0.61 -7.33 -18.20
C ASP A 12 0.12 -7.12 -16.86
N GLU A 13 0.08 -5.92 -16.30
CA GLU A 13 0.63 -5.60 -14.97
C GLU A 13 -0.17 -6.28 -13.85
N ALA A 14 -1.50 -6.21 -13.91
CA ALA A 14 -2.38 -6.89 -12.95
C ALA A 14 -2.15 -8.41 -12.98
N ASP A 15 -2.08 -8.98 -14.19
CA ASP A 15 -1.76 -10.39 -14.42
C ASP A 15 -0.36 -10.76 -13.91
N ALA A 16 0.64 -9.90 -14.10
CA ALA A 16 1.99 -10.10 -13.60
C ALA A 16 2.05 -10.04 -12.06
N LEU A 17 1.32 -9.11 -11.42
CA LEU A 17 1.19 -9.05 -9.96
C LEU A 17 0.53 -10.31 -9.39
N MET A 18 -0.53 -10.79 -10.03
CA MET A 18 -1.18 -12.06 -9.67
C MET A 18 -0.20 -13.23 -9.71
N ARG A 19 0.67 -13.30 -10.73
CA ARG A 19 1.68 -14.37 -10.88
C ARG A 19 2.98 -14.15 -10.11
N GLY A 20 3.27 -12.92 -9.68
CA GLY A 20 4.53 -12.56 -9.01
C GLY A 20 5.68 -12.38 -9.99
N ASP A 21 5.37 -12.05 -11.23
CA ASP A 21 6.34 -11.83 -12.30
C ASP A 21 6.86 -10.39 -12.22
N GLU A 22 7.86 -10.16 -11.36
CA GLU A 22 8.42 -8.82 -11.16
C GLU A 22 9.08 -8.24 -12.42
N ALA A 23 9.61 -9.10 -13.29
CA ALA A 23 10.28 -8.65 -14.52
C ALA A 23 9.30 -7.91 -15.45
N ALA A 24 8.03 -8.32 -15.46
CA ALA A 24 6.98 -7.67 -16.24
C ALA A 24 6.49 -6.34 -15.65
N LEU A 25 6.93 -5.97 -14.43
CA LEU A 25 6.44 -4.79 -13.70
C LEU A 25 7.38 -3.58 -13.78
N GLY A 26 8.40 -3.62 -14.63
CA GLY A 26 9.38 -2.53 -14.76
C GLY A 26 8.76 -1.15 -15.02
N GLY A 27 7.76 -1.07 -15.91
CA GLY A 27 7.06 0.18 -16.20
C GLY A 27 6.29 0.74 -15.00
N LEU A 28 5.56 -0.13 -14.28
CA LEU A 28 4.87 0.27 -13.04
C LEU A 28 5.86 0.78 -12.00
N ARG A 29 6.96 0.06 -11.78
CA ARG A 29 8.02 0.46 -10.85
C ARG A 29 8.59 1.84 -11.18
N GLU A 30 8.90 2.10 -12.45
CA GLU A 30 9.41 3.39 -12.91
C GLU A 30 8.39 4.52 -12.71
N ASP A 31 7.12 4.27 -13.00
CA ASP A 31 6.03 5.22 -12.79
C ASP A 31 5.91 5.61 -11.31
N LEU A 32 5.92 4.63 -10.41
CA LEU A 32 5.84 4.88 -8.96
C LEU A 32 7.06 5.69 -8.48
N LEU A 33 8.27 5.28 -8.88
CA LEU A 33 9.50 6.03 -8.55
C LEU A 33 9.46 7.48 -9.05
N ARG A 34 8.92 7.71 -10.25
CA ARG A 34 8.80 9.05 -10.83
C ARG A 34 7.86 9.94 -10.02
N VAL A 35 6.73 9.40 -9.55
CA VAL A 35 5.77 10.15 -8.72
C VAL A 35 6.43 10.67 -7.43
N PHE A 36 7.26 9.87 -6.77
CA PHE A 36 7.92 10.27 -5.53
C PHE A 36 9.16 11.15 -5.74
N ARG A 37 9.91 10.96 -6.84
CA ARG A 37 11.13 11.75 -7.12
C ARG A 37 10.84 13.16 -7.61
N SER A 38 9.89 13.33 -8.54
CA SER A 38 9.64 14.60 -9.21
C SER A 38 8.16 14.97 -9.33
N GLY A 39 7.26 14.11 -8.87
CA GLY A 39 5.82 14.29 -8.97
C GLY A 39 5.13 14.72 -7.67
N PRO A 40 3.83 14.43 -7.55
CA PRO A 40 3.01 14.80 -6.39
C PRO A 40 3.37 14.16 -5.06
N ARG A 41 4.26 13.13 -5.05
CA ARG A 41 4.62 12.34 -3.85
C ARG A 41 3.45 11.60 -3.21
N ALA A 42 2.39 11.38 -3.99
CA ALA A 42 1.22 10.59 -3.64
C ALA A 42 0.63 9.96 -4.92
N VAL A 43 0.26 8.69 -4.85
CA VAL A 43 -0.31 7.93 -5.96
C VAL A 43 -1.43 7.02 -5.45
N VAL A 44 -2.52 6.95 -6.21
CA VAL A 44 -3.58 5.95 -6.05
C VAL A 44 -3.45 4.96 -7.18
N VAL A 45 -3.20 3.70 -6.84
CA VAL A 45 -3.13 2.59 -7.79
C VAL A 45 -4.45 1.84 -7.77
N THR A 46 -5.05 1.59 -8.94
CA THR A 46 -6.33 0.89 -9.09
C THR A 46 -6.20 -0.29 -10.06
N GLY A 47 -7.15 -1.22 -10.04
CA GLY A 47 -7.19 -2.36 -10.98
C GLY A 47 -6.71 -3.70 -10.41
N LEU A 48 -6.47 -3.80 -9.10
CA LEU A 48 -6.37 -5.08 -8.39
C LEU A 48 -7.65 -5.32 -7.62
N ASP A 49 -8.15 -6.56 -7.71
CA ASP A 49 -9.28 -7.03 -6.93
C ASP A 49 -8.78 -7.91 -5.77
N PRO A 50 -8.92 -7.45 -4.52
CA PRO A 50 -8.47 -8.21 -3.35
C PRO A 50 -9.23 -9.53 -3.18
N ASP A 51 -10.49 -9.64 -3.63
CA ASP A 51 -11.29 -10.86 -3.54
C ASP A 51 -10.76 -11.95 -4.47
N LEU A 52 -10.16 -11.58 -5.61
CA LEU A 52 -9.55 -12.52 -6.55
C LEU A 52 -8.16 -12.98 -6.10
N LEU A 53 -7.40 -12.11 -5.44
CA LEU A 53 -6.04 -12.40 -4.97
C LEU A 53 -6.03 -13.15 -3.64
N GLY A 54 -7.02 -12.87 -2.79
CA GLY A 54 -6.96 -13.18 -1.38
C GLY A 54 -6.03 -12.23 -0.61
N GLU A 55 -6.38 -11.98 0.64
CA GLU A 55 -5.72 -10.97 1.48
C GLU A 55 -4.21 -11.15 1.61
N ALA A 56 -3.73 -12.37 1.84
CA ALA A 56 -2.31 -12.64 2.02
C ALA A 56 -1.50 -12.27 0.77
N ARG A 57 -2.04 -12.57 -0.42
CA ARG A 57 -1.40 -12.23 -1.68
C ARG A 57 -1.48 -10.74 -1.97
N PHE A 58 -2.61 -10.12 -1.67
CA PHE A 58 -2.80 -8.68 -1.81
C PHE A 58 -1.81 -7.89 -0.91
N ALA A 59 -1.60 -8.34 0.32
CA ALA A 59 -0.59 -7.81 1.23
C ALA A 59 0.84 -7.98 0.70
N GLN A 60 1.16 -9.12 0.09
CA GLN A 60 2.46 -9.34 -0.58
C GLN A 60 2.63 -8.39 -1.77
N THR A 61 1.59 -8.18 -2.57
CA THR A 61 1.60 -7.22 -3.69
C THR A 61 1.82 -5.80 -3.20
N LEU A 62 1.16 -5.38 -2.13
CA LEU A 62 1.40 -4.08 -1.48
C LEU A 62 2.86 -3.95 -1.03
N LEU A 63 3.39 -4.98 -0.36
CA LEU A 63 4.77 -5.01 0.13
C LEU A 63 5.78 -4.97 -1.03
N GLN A 64 5.52 -5.70 -2.12
CA GLN A 64 6.36 -5.70 -3.32
C GLN A 64 6.46 -4.28 -3.89
N MET A 65 5.32 -3.62 -4.13
CA MET A 65 5.29 -2.25 -4.64
C MET A 65 5.98 -1.26 -3.70
N GLY A 66 5.74 -1.38 -2.38
CA GLY A 66 6.38 -0.55 -1.37
C GLY A 66 7.89 -0.72 -1.33
N SER A 67 8.40 -1.95 -1.54
CA SER A 67 9.84 -2.23 -1.52
C SER A 67 10.61 -1.60 -2.70
N TRP A 68 9.92 -1.23 -3.78
CA TRP A 68 10.54 -0.45 -4.86
C TRP A 68 10.82 1.00 -4.45
N LEU A 69 10.07 1.54 -3.49
CA LEU A 69 10.17 2.92 -3.04
C LEU A 69 11.12 3.09 -1.85
N GLY A 70 11.41 2.01 -1.12
CA GLY A 70 12.30 2.04 0.03
C GLY A 70 12.32 0.71 0.78
N THR A 71 12.79 0.76 2.03
CA THR A 71 12.83 -0.42 2.90
C THR A 71 11.53 -0.53 3.70
N PRO A 72 10.81 -1.66 3.64
CA PRO A 72 9.63 -1.87 4.48
C PRO A 72 9.97 -1.77 5.97
N ALA A 73 9.15 -1.03 6.72
CA ALA A 73 9.30 -0.89 8.16
C ALA A 73 8.54 -1.99 8.90
N ILE A 74 9.06 -2.41 10.06
CA ILE A 74 8.34 -3.27 10.99
C ILE A 74 7.24 -2.44 11.68
N GLN A 75 6.00 -2.91 11.60
CA GLN A 75 4.80 -2.26 12.10
C GLN A 75 4.32 -2.83 13.44
N SER A 76 4.82 -4.02 13.85
CA SER A 76 4.42 -4.67 15.10
C SER A 76 5.61 -5.30 15.84
N PRO A 77 5.51 -5.51 17.17
CA PRO A 77 6.53 -6.25 17.92
C PRO A 77 6.79 -7.67 17.41
N ALA A 78 5.83 -8.26 16.67
CA ALA A 78 5.96 -9.58 16.05
C ALA A 78 6.78 -9.56 14.74
N GLY A 79 7.23 -8.40 14.28
CA GLY A 79 8.05 -8.27 13.07
C GLY A 79 7.25 -8.14 11.78
N GLU A 80 5.93 -7.92 11.84
CA GLU A 80 5.09 -7.78 10.64
C GLU A 80 5.41 -6.48 9.92
N THR A 81 5.52 -6.53 8.58
CA THR A 81 5.78 -5.36 7.73
C THR A 81 4.51 -4.79 7.10
N VAL A 82 3.39 -5.51 7.22
CA VAL A 82 2.06 -5.09 6.80
C VAL A 82 1.11 -5.33 7.97
N ALA A 83 0.38 -4.30 8.37
CA ALA A 83 -0.62 -4.38 9.43
C ALA A 83 -2.03 -4.22 8.85
N ARG A 84 -2.97 -5.05 9.32
CA ARG A 84 -4.38 -4.94 8.97
C ARG A 84 -5.03 -3.84 9.81
N VAL A 85 -5.64 -2.86 9.14
CA VAL A 85 -6.42 -1.80 9.79
C VAL A 85 -7.88 -2.20 9.77
N GLU A 86 -8.41 -2.64 10.91
CA GLU A 86 -9.81 -3.00 11.05
C GLU A 86 -10.34 -2.62 12.45
N ARG A 87 -11.66 -2.44 12.54
CA ARG A 87 -12.33 -2.25 13.83
C ARG A 87 -12.40 -3.60 14.55
N ARG A 88 -11.68 -3.74 15.67
CA ARG A 88 -11.73 -4.93 16.53
C ARG A 88 -12.39 -4.59 17.86
N ALA A 89 -13.63 -5.00 18.08
CA ALA A 89 -14.26 -4.78 19.38
C ALA A 89 -13.50 -5.54 20.48
N GLY A 90 -12.83 -4.82 21.39
CA GLY A 90 -12.19 -5.40 22.59
C GLY A 90 -10.65 -5.46 22.60
N ASP A 91 -9.96 -5.05 21.55
CA ASP A 91 -8.49 -5.04 21.53
C ASP A 91 -7.93 -3.77 22.19
N ALA A 92 -7.46 -3.84 23.44
CA ALA A 92 -6.92 -2.68 24.17
C ALA A 92 -5.70 -2.01 23.50
N GLN A 93 -5.05 -2.66 22.52
CA GLN A 93 -3.86 -2.15 21.83
C GLN A 93 -4.17 -1.46 20.49
N ALA A 94 -5.38 -1.59 19.94
CA ALA A 94 -5.70 -1.05 18.61
C ALA A 94 -5.82 0.50 18.63
N ARG A 95 -4.68 1.18 18.51
CA ARG A 95 -4.63 2.65 18.43
C ARG A 95 -5.31 3.10 17.12
N GLY A 96 -6.33 3.94 17.20
CA GLY A 96 -6.93 4.63 16.06
C GLY A 96 -8.08 3.91 15.34
N THR A 97 -8.35 2.62 15.59
CA THR A 97 -9.46 1.88 14.93
C THR A 97 -10.70 1.67 15.82
N HIS A 98 -10.69 2.16 17.06
CA HIS A 98 -11.79 2.01 18.03
C HIS A 98 -12.74 3.19 18.14
N SER A 99 -12.30 4.38 17.73
CA SER A 99 -13.10 5.58 17.90
C SER A 99 -13.88 5.87 16.64
N ASP A 100 -15.15 6.24 16.79
CA ASP A 100 -15.93 6.87 15.71
C ASP A 100 -15.54 8.36 15.51
N SER A 101 -14.48 8.81 16.20
CA SER A 101 -13.89 10.15 16.04
C SER A 101 -13.10 10.25 14.75
N GLU A 102 -13.23 11.39 14.08
CA GLU A 102 -12.45 11.70 12.88
C GLU A 102 -10.94 11.68 13.17
N LEU A 103 -10.18 10.97 12.32
CA LEU A 103 -8.73 10.98 12.36
C LEU A 103 -8.21 12.32 11.83
N LYS A 104 -7.56 13.11 12.69
CA LYS A 104 -6.98 14.38 12.29
C LYS A 104 -5.79 14.18 11.34
N ALA A 105 -5.56 15.17 10.49
CA ALA A 105 -4.36 15.23 9.67
C ALA A 105 -3.10 15.14 10.53
N HIS A 106 -2.19 14.23 10.18
CA HIS A 106 -0.95 13.97 10.87
C HIS A 106 0.10 13.46 9.87
N THR A 107 1.33 13.33 10.34
CA THR A 107 2.43 12.67 9.64
C THR A 107 2.78 11.39 10.36
N ASP A 108 3.07 10.33 9.61
CA ASP A 108 3.64 9.11 10.16
C ASP A 108 5.12 9.27 10.51
N LEU A 109 5.65 8.31 11.27
CA LEU A 109 7.07 8.22 11.60
C LEU A 109 7.93 7.89 10.36
N HIS A 110 7.36 7.23 9.36
CA HIS A 110 8.06 6.75 8.17
C HIS A 110 7.89 7.71 6.98
N ASP A 111 8.86 7.68 6.07
CA ASP A 111 8.91 8.59 4.91
C ASP A 111 7.72 8.40 3.95
N ILE A 112 7.23 7.16 3.83
CA ILE A 112 6.14 6.77 2.94
C ILE A 112 5.18 5.85 3.69
N LEU A 113 3.89 6.17 3.63
CA LEU A 113 2.82 5.28 4.05
C LEU A 113 2.18 4.66 2.80
N ALA A 114 2.03 3.33 2.83
CA ALA A 114 1.28 2.59 1.83
C ALA A 114 0.02 2.02 2.49
N LEU A 115 -1.14 2.25 1.86
CA LEU A 115 -2.43 1.76 2.32
C LEU A 115 -3.16 1.11 1.16
N ALA A 116 -3.74 -0.06 1.40
CA ALA A 116 -4.55 -0.76 0.43
C ALA A 116 -5.93 -1.05 1.03
N ALA A 117 -6.97 -0.80 0.24
CA ALA A 117 -8.34 -1.13 0.61
C ALA A 117 -8.66 -2.56 0.18
N ILE A 118 -9.30 -3.31 1.07
CA ILE A 118 -9.84 -4.65 0.83
C ILE A 118 -11.34 -4.65 1.04
#